data_AF-A0A0A2I384-F1
#
_entry.id   AF-A0A0A2I384-F1
#
_cell.length_a   1.000
_cell.length_b   1.000
_cell.length_c   1.000
_cell.angle_alpha   90.00
_cell.angle_beta   90.00
_cell.angle_gamma   90.00
#
_symmetry.space_group_name_H-M   'P 1'
#
loop_
_entity.id
_entity.type
_entity.pdbx_description
1 polymer ?
#
loop_
_entity_poly.entity_id
_entity_poly.type
_entity_poly.pdbx_seq_one_letter_code
_entity_poly.pdbx_strand_id
1 'polypeptide(L)'
;MAKSVRASVSKRNRANLRKKVFGPLVDARTERLAAKLQELASQPRPEVPVKSKMDLAEDEAAEAAKARTGDSEEMDIDTIKSSKKKQARVQKRNQKPRNSIVFQKRLSTTKKGPKRK
;
A
#
# COMPACT_ATOMS: atom_id res chain seq x y z
N MET A 1 23.08 -22.23 7.84
CA MET A 1 21.62 -22.15 7.61
C MET A 1 21.31 -21.03 6.63
N ALA A 2 20.63 -21.33 5.53
CA ALA A 2 20.13 -20.29 4.62
C ALA A 2 19.09 -19.41 5.33
N LYS A 3 19.00 -18.14 4.94
CA LYS A 3 17.96 -17.23 5.47
C LYS A 3 16.64 -17.51 4.75
N SER A 4 15.53 -17.51 5.49
CA SER A 4 14.21 -17.68 4.89
C SER A 4 13.81 -16.46 4.05
N VAL A 5 12.83 -16.64 3.15
CA VAL A 5 12.24 -15.55 2.35
C VAL A 5 11.65 -14.44 3.22
N ARG A 6 11.17 -14.80 4.42
CA ARG A 6 10.55 -13.85 5.36
C ARG A 6 11.58 -13.13 6.25
N ALA A 7 12.86 -13.53 6.19
CA ALA A 7 13.91 -12.91 6.98
C ALA A 7 14.01 -11.40 6.70
N SER A 8 14.12 -10.61 7.77
CA SER A 8 14.07 -9.14 7.68
C SER A 8 15.19 -8.57 6.79
N VAL A 9 16.38 -9.17 6.82
CA VAL A 9 17.52 -8.78 5.98
C VAL A 9 17.20 -8.98 4.49
N SER A 10 16.67 -10.15 4.12
CA SER A 10 16.28 -10.46 2.74
C SER A 10 15.21 -9.49 2.22
N LYS A 11 14.20 -9.17 3.04
CA LYS A 11 13.15 -8.19 2.71
C LYS A 11 13.71 -6.79 2.46
N ARG A 12 14.58 -6.30 3.36
CA ARG A 12 15.18 -4.96 3.22
C ARG A 12 16.02 -4.84 1.96
N ASN A 13 16.84 -5.85 1.67
CA ASN A 13 17.70 -5.86 0.48
C ASN A 13 16.86 -5.87 -0.81
N ARG A 14 15.83 -6.72 -0.88
CA ARG A 14 14.91 -6.74 -2.04
C ARG A 14 14.17 -5.42 -2.22
N ALA A 15 13.72 -4.78 -1.13
CA ALA A 15 13.10 -3.46 -1.22
C ALA A 15 14.07 -2.40 -1.76
N ASN A 16 15.34 -2.44 -1.35
CA ASN A 16 16.36 -1.52 -1.86
C ASN A 16 16.65 -1.75 -3.35
N LEU A 17 16.76 -3.01 -3.79
CA LEU A 17 16.94 -3.34 -5.21
C LEU A 17 15.75 -2.88 -6.06
N ARG A 18 14.52 -3.05 -5.56
CA ARG A 18 13.32 -2.52 -6.23
C ARG A 18 13.38 -1.01 -6.37
N LYS A 19 13.75 -0.28 -5.33
CA LYS A 19 13.81 1.20 -5.39
C LYS A 19 14.87 1.71 -6.36
N LYS A 20 16.05 1.09 -6.36
CA LYS A 20 17.21 1.61 -7.10
C LYS A 20 17.30 1.11 -8.53
N VAL A 21 17.02 -0.18 -8.74
CA VAL A 21 17.30 -0.86 -10.01
C VAL A 21 16.00 -1.17 -10.74
N PHE A 22 15.09 -1.91 -10.11
CA PHE A 22 13.95 -2.47 -10.85
C PHE A 22 12.80 -1.48 -11.04
N GLY A 23 12.54 -0.58 -10.09
CA GLY A 23 11.51 0.44 -10.15
C GLY A 23 11.68 1.35 -11.37
N PRO A 24 12.78 2.15 -11.46
CA PRO A 24 12.95 3.08 -12.57
C PRO A 24 12.99 2.40 -13.94
N LEU A 25 13.49 1.16 -14.03
CA LEU A 25 13.48 0.40 -15.28
C LEU A 25 12.07 -0.01 -15.72
N VAL A 26 11.21 -0.40 -14.76
CA VAL A 26 9.81 -0.74 -15.04
C VAL A 26 9.03 0.52 -15.41
N ASP A 27 9.26 1.63 -14.70
CA ASP A 27 8.60 2.91 -14.97
C ASP A 27 8.95 3.39 -16.40
N ALA A 28 10.24 3.40 -16.77
CA ALA A 28 10.67 3.74 -18.13
C ALA A 28 10.09 2.82 -19.20
N ARG A 29 9.88 1.53 -18.91
CA ARG A 29 9.20 0.61 -19.82
C ARG A 29 7.73 0.99 -19.99
N THR A 30 7.04 1.33 -18.91
CA THR A 30 5.63 1.75 -18.97
C THR A 30 5.45 3.05 -19.74
N GLU A 31 6.34 4.03 -19.54
CA GLU A 31 6.34 5.29 -20.30
C GLU A 31 6.49 5.04 -21.82
N ARG A 32 7.44 4.18 -22.21
CA ARG A 32 7.64 3.82 -23.62
C ARG A 32 6.43 3.14 -24.24
N LEU A 33 5.78 2.24 -23.51
CA LEU A 33 4.58 1.56 -24.00
C LEU A 33 3.40 2.53 -24.09
N ALA A 34 3.21 3.40 -23.11
CA ALA A 34 2.18 4.43 -23.13
C ALA A 34 2.35 5.39 -24.32
N ALA A 35 3.57 5.84 -24.60
CA ALA A 35 3.87 6.68 -25.76
C ALA A 35 3.50 6.00 -27.08
N LYS A 36 3.83 4.71 -27.25
CA LYS A 36 3.43 3.93 -28.43
C LYS A 36 1.92 3.80 -28.57
N LEU A 37 1.21 3.58 -27.47
CA LEU A 37 -0.25 3.48 -27.50
C LEU A 37 -0.91 4.82 -27.86
N GLN A 38 -0.36 5.94 -27.37
CA GLN A 38 -0.82 7.27 -27.75
C GLN A 38 -0.57 7.57 -29.23
N GLU A 39 0.61 7.20 -29.74
CA GLU A 39 0.92 7.30 -31.17
C GLU A 39 -0.11 6.52 -32.01
N LEU A 40 -0.38 5.26 -31.67
CA LEU A 40 -1.38 4.44 -32.35
C LEU A 40 -2.79 5.01 -32.26
N ALA A 41 -3.18 5.58 -31.11
CA ALA A 41 -4.49 6.20 -30.94
C ALA A 41 -4.62 7.52 -31.74
N SER A 42 -3.52 8.22 -31.96
CA SER A 42 -3.49 9.45 -32.77
C SER A 42 -3.48 9.17 -34.28
N GLN A 43 -3.09 7.97 -34.70
CA GLN A 43 -3.17 7.57 -36.09
C GLN A 43 -4.65 7.56 -36.52
N PRO A 44 -4.97 8.15 -37.68
CA PRO A 44 -6.32 8.05 -38.22
C PRO A 44 -6.70 6.58 -38.32
N ARG A 45 -7.94 6.24 -37.95
CA ARG A 45 -8.43 4.87 -38.04
C ARG A 45 -8.06 4.34 -39.43
N PRO A 46 -7.30 3.24 -39.52
CA PRO A 46 -6.90 2.71 -40.81
C PRO A 46 -8.17 2.51 -41.63
N GLU A 47 -8.17 3.01 -42.87
CA GLU A 47 -9.29 2.84 -43.79
C GLU A 47 -9.63 1.36 -43.80
N VAL A 48 -10.87 1.05 -43.42
CA VAL A 48 -11.36 -0.33 -43.34
C VAL A 48 -11.11 -0.95 -44.71
N PRO A 49 -10.19 -1.93 -44.86
CA PRO A 49 -10.06 -2.59 -46.14
C PRO A 49 -11.44 -3.18 -46.45
N VAL A 50 -11.96 -2.89 -47.64
CA VAL A 50 -13.31 -3.23 -48.15
C VAL A 50 -13.52 -4.76 -48.28
N LYS A 51 -12.78 -5.58 -47.54
CA LYS A 51 -12.78 -7.05 -47.56
C LYS A 51 -12.80 -7.68 -46.16
N SER A 52 -13.55 -7.09 -45.23
CA SER A 52 -14.01 -7.80 -44.03
C SER A 52 -15.43 -7.35 -43.67
N LYS A 53 -16.32 -7.36 -44.66
CA LYS A 53 -17.75 -7.61 -44.43
C LYS A 53 -17.93 -9.13 -44.35
N MET A 54 -17.50 -9.72 -43.25
CA MET A 54 -17.97 -11.05 -42.85
C MET A 54 -18.03 -11.01 -41.32
N ASP A 55 -19.26 -11.05 -40.82
CA ASP A 55 -19.68 -11.31 -39.43
C ASP A 55 -19.49 -10.23 -38.37
N LEU A 56 -20.05 -9.03 -38.59
CA LEU A 56 -20.45 -8.12 -37.49
C LEU A 56 -21.80 -7.43 -37.73
N ALA A 57 -22.69 -8.06 -38.50
CA ALA A 57 -24.01 -7.50 -38.78
C ALA A 57 -25.06 -8.59 -38.83
N GLU A 58 -25.43 -9.16 -37.67
CA GLU A 58 -26.78 -9.71 -37.49
C GLU A 58 -27.27 -9.85 -36.03
N ASP A 59 -26.46 -9.57 -34.98
CA ASP A 59 -26.90 -9.71 -33.58
C ASP A 59 -27.09 -8.41 -32.77
N GLU A 60 -26.95 -7.21 -33.37
CA GLU A 60 -27.13 -5.95 -32.63
C GLU A 60 -28.58 -5.40 -32.62
N ALA A 61 -29.53 -6.08 -33.24
CA ALA A 61 -30.94 -5.64 -33.26
C ALA A 61 -31.92 -6.52 -32.45
N ALA A 62 -31.55 -7.76 -32.09
CA ALA A 62 -32.41 -8.67 -31.33
C ALA A 62 -32.02 -8.78 -29.83
N GLU A 63 -30.79 -8.43 -29.45
CA GLU A 63 -30.32 -8.43 -28.05
C GLU A 63 -30.65 -7.12 -27.30
N ALA A 64 -30.95 -6.03 -28.02
CA ALA A 64 -31.27 -4.73 -27.42
C ALA A 64 -32.61 -4.70 -26.64
N ALA A 65 -33.44 -5.74 -26.76
CA ALA A 65 -34.70 -5.90 -26.03
C ALA A 65 -34.63 -6.88 -24.84
N LYS A 66 -33.53 -7.62 -24.66
CA LYS A 66 -33.37 -8.58 -23.54
C LYS A 66 -32.23 -8.26 -22.56
N ALA A 67 -31.33 -7.33 -22.88
CA ALA A 67 -30.30 -6.86 -21.95
C ALA A 67 -30.77 -5.71 -21.01
N ARG A 68 -32.09 -5.53 -20.81
CA ARG A 68 -32.67 -4.56 -19.86
C ARG A 68 -33.27 -5.19 -18.60
N THR A 69 -32.94 -6.45 -18.33
CA THR A 69 -33.35 -7.14 -17.10
C THR A 69 -32.27 -8.12 -16.67
N GLY A 70 -31.50 -7.72 -15.65
CA GLY A 70 -30.54 -8.58 -14.96
C GLY A 70 -29.14 -8.51 -15.55
N ASP A 71 -28.31 -7.59 -15.07
CA ASP A 71 -27.50 -7.90 -13.90
C ASP A 71 -26.81 -6.61 -13.46
N SER A 72 -27.36 -5.97 -12.43
CA SER A 72 -26.58 -5.02 -11.65
C SER A 72 -25.55 -5.82 -10.89
N GLU A 73 -24.47 -6.20 -11.57
CA GLU A 73 -23.23 -6.64 -10.94
C GLU A 73 -22.58 -5.41 -10.29
N GLU A 74 -23.27 -4.90 -9.27
CA GLU A 74 -22.71 -4.06 -8.23
C GLU A 74 -21.68 -4.93 -7.52
N MET A 75 -20.46 -4.90 -8.06
CA MET A 75 -19.30 -5.56 -7.48
C MET A 75 -19.27 -5.26 -5.98
N ASP A 76 -19.36 -6.30 -5.16
CA ASP A 76 -19.32 -6.20 -3.71
C ASP A 76 -17.97 -5.58 -3.33
N ILE A 77 -17.96 -4.27 -3.11
CA ILE A 77 -16.81 -3.57 -2.57
C ILE A 77 -16.76 -4.01 -1.13
N ASP A 78 -16.04 -5.09 -0.89
CA ASP A 78 -15.50 -5.49 0.40
C ASP A 78 -14.67 -4.31 0.91
N THR A 79 -15.37 -3.34 1.51
CA THR A 79 -14.80 -2.32 2.37
C THR A 79 -14.42 -3.05 3.63
N ILE A 80 -13.36 -3.85 3.53
CA ILE A 80 -12.56 -4.29 4.64
C ILE A 80 -11.96 -3.00 5.19
N LYS A 81 -12.75 -2.31 6.03
CA LYS A 81 -12.29 -1.31 6.97
C LYS A 81 -11.36 -2.07 7.90
N SER A 82 -10.14 -2.32 7.42
CA SER A 82 -9.02 -2.76 8.21
C SER A 82 -8.66 -1.56 9.07
N SER A 83 -9.43 -1.38 10.14
CA SER A 83 -9.06 -0.53 11.26
C SER A 83 -7.84 -1.20 11.89
N LYS A 84 -6.68 -1.00 11.26
CA LYS A 84 -5.39 -1.38 11.79
C LYS A 84 -5.23 -0.53 13.03
N LYS A 85 -5.67 -1.04 14.18
CA LYS A 85 -5.26 -0.56 15.49
C LYS A 85 -3.74 -0.68 15.50
N LYS A 86 -3.05 0.42 15.19
CA LYS A 86 -1.60 0.51 15.31
C LYS A 86 -1.33 0.26 16.78
N GLN A 87 -0.83 -0.92 17.12
CA GLN A 87 -0.36 -1.16 18.47
C GLN A 87 0.70 -0.09 18.75
N ALA A 88 0.46 0.70 19.80
CA ALA A 88 1.36 1.76 20.17
C ALA A 88 2.76 1.16 20.31
N ARG A 89 3.74 1.80 19.66
CA ARG A 89 5.14 1.41 19.72
C ARG A 89 5.52 1.37 21.20
N VAL A 90 5.78 0.17 21.73
CA VAL A 90 6.27 0.00 23.10
C VAL A 90 7.57 0.79 23.23
N GLN A 91 7.48 1.98 23.84
CA GLN A 91 8.65 2.77 24.18
C GLN A 91 9.30 2.10 25.38
N LYS A 92 10.26 1.20 25.12
CA LYS A 92 11.16 0.72 26.17
C LYS A 92 11.97 1.93 26.65
N ARG A 93 11.51 2.57 27.72
CA ARG A 93 12.34 3.49 28.49
C ARG A 93 13.50 2.66 29.02
N ASN A 94 14.72 2.98 28.58
CA ASN A 94 15.96 2.37 29.06
C ASN A 94 16.25 2.81 30.51
N GLN A 95 15.31 2.58 31.43
CA GLN A 95 15.58 2.78 32.85
C GLN A 95 16.05 1.46 33.42
N LYS A 96 17.35 1.41 33.74
CA LYS A 96 17.93 0.31 34.51
C LYS A 96 17.21 0.26 35.87
N PRO A 97 16.84 -0.93 36.39
CA PRO A 97 16.33 -1.01 37.74
C PRO A 97 17.40 -0.50 38.70
N ARG A 98 17.10 0.56 39.46
CA ARG A 98 17.92 0.93 40.62
C ARG A 98 17.59 -0.09 41.70
N ASN A 99 18.47 -1.05 41.92
CA ASN A 99 18.39 -1.98 43.03
C ASN A 99 18.74 -1.22 44.32
N SER A 100 17.86 -0.34 44.78
CA SER A 100 18.02 0.33 46.07
C SER A 100 17.51 -0.58 47.17
N ILE A 101 18.32 -1.58 47.54
CA ILE A 101 18.22 -2.20 48.87
C ILE A 101 18.96 -1.28 49.84
N VAL A 102 18.45 -0.07 50.00
CA VAL A 102 18.96 0.86 51.00
C VAL A 102 17.75 1.34 51.78
N PHE A 103 17.80 1.12 53.09
CA PHE A 103 16.76 1.57 54.01
C PHE A 103 16.54 3.07 53.83
N GLN A 104 15.26 3.48 53.76
CA GLN A 104 14.90 4.90 53.72
C GLN A 104 15.57 5.60 54.90
N LYS A 105 16.38 6.63 54.61
CA LYS A 105 17.05 7.43 55.64
C LYS A 105 15.98 7.96 56.60
N ARG A 106 16.03 7.54 57.87
CA ARG A 106 15.17 8.11 58.91
C ARG A 106 15.39 9.63 58.94
N LEU A 107 14.31 10.40 58.86
CA LEU A 107 14.33 11.86 58.89
C LEU A 107 14.82 12.33 60.27
N SER A 108 16.14 12.32 60.48
CA SER A 108 16.77 12.98 61.61
C SER A 108 16.66 14.48 61.39
N THR A 109 15.84 15.09 62.25
CA THR A 109 15.85 16.47 62.75
C THR A 109 16.64 17.53 61.96
N THR A 110 15.98 18.69 61.80
CA THR A 110 16.47 19.99 61.28
C THR A 110 16.18 20.30 59.80
N LYS A 111 14.97 20.78 59.54
CA LYS A 111 14.79 21.89 58.59
C LYS A 111 13.69 22.81 59.09
N LYS A 112 14.12 24.05 59.36
CA LYS A 112 13.35 25.17 59.91
C LYS A 112 12.02 25.35 59.15
N GLY A 113 10.94 25.54 59.89
CA GLY A 113 9.63 25.92 59.35
C GLY A 113 9.66 27.32 58.71
N PRO A 114 8.67 27.64 57.86
CA PRO A 114 8.68 28.85 57.06
C PRO A 114 8.44 30.09 57.92
N LYS A 115 9.19 31.16 57.65
CA LYS A 115 8.92 32.49 58.21
C LYS A 115 7.51 32.93 57.80
N ARG A 116 6.70 33.37 58.77
CA ARG A 116 5.48 34.16 58.54
C ARG A 116 5.72 35.58 59.07
N LYS A 117 5.22 36.54 58.29
CA LYS A 117 5.26 38.02 58.38
C LYS A 117 5.80 38.63 59.66
#